data_AF-A0A6I4VT73-F1
#
_entry.id   AF-A0A6I4VT73-F1
#
_cell.length_a   1.000
_cell.length_b   1.000
_cell.length_c   1.000
_cell.angle_alpha   90.00
_cell.angle_beta   90.00
_cell.angle_gamma   90.00
#
_symmetry.space_group_name_H-M   'P 1'
#
loop_
_entity.id
_entity.type
_entity.pdbx_description
1 polymer ?
#
loop_
_entity_poly.entity_id
_entity_poly.type
_entity_poly.pdbx_seq_one_letter_code
_entity_poly.pdbx_strand_id
1 'polypeptide(L)' 'MSKNDVIRVTGVIFCLFAVQGFIRAVVSMFLGKSLDFSFGSIPGSIALPLYILLLVSGIILVSKTKPFDNEKK' A
#
# COMPACT_ATOMS: atom_id res chain seq x y z
N MET A 1 19.27 11.64 7.28
CA MET A 1 18.27 10.54 7.24
C MET A 1 19.03 9.25 6.95
N SER A 2 18.94 8.24 7.82
CA SER A 2 19.67 6.99 7.63
C SER A 2 19.13 6.24 6.41
N LYS A 3 19.96 5.45 5.70
CA LYS A 3 19.49 4.58 4.59
C LYS A 3 18.30 3.71 5.02
N ASN A 4 18.26 3.29 6.29
CA ASN A 4 17.17 2.50 6.85
C ASN A 4 15.87 3.29 6.99
N ASP A 5 15.95 4.59 7.34
CA ASP A 5 14.77 5.46 7.44
C ASP A 5 14.13 5.65 6.06
N VAL A 6 14.96 5.84 5.02
CA VAL A 6 14.47 6.03 3.64
C VAL A 6 13.75 4.78 3.13
N ILE A 7 14.32 3.59 3.36
CA ILE A 7 13.70 2.32 2.97
C ILE A 7 12.37 2.14 3.71
N ARG A 8 12.33 2.46 5.01
CA ARG A 8 11.10 2.34 5.80
C ARG A 8 10.02 3.31 5.35
N VAL A 9 10.36 4.58 5.15
CA VAL A 9 9.41 5.60 4.65
C VAL A 9 8.87 5.19 3.29
N THR A 10 9.72 4.67 2.40
CA THR A 10 9.30 4.16 1.09
C THR A 10 8.32 2.99 1.24
N GLY A 11 8.61 2.03 2.13
CA GLY A 11 7.70 0.91 2.41
C GLY A 11 6.35 1.35 2.99
N VAL A 12 6.36 2.34 3.88
CA VAL A 12 5.12 2.93 4.43
C VAL A 12 4.32 3.62 3.33
N ILE A 13 4.96 4.40 2.45
CA ILE A 13 4.29 5.04 1.31
C ILE A 13 3.65 3.99 0.41
N PHE A 14 4.35 2.90 0.09
CA PHE A 14 3.80 1.79 -0.70
C PHE A 14 2.59 1.13 -0.03
N CYS A 15 2.65 0.88 1.28
CA CYS A 15 1.50 0.38 2.03
C CYS A 15 0.32 1.37 1.98
N LEU A 16 0.55 2.66 2.22
CA LEU A 16 -0.50 3.67 2.19
C LEU A 16 -1.16 3.77 0.81
N PHE A 17 -0.37 3.70 -0.26
CA PHE A 17 -0.88 3.75 -1.63
C PHE A 17 -1.75 2.52 -1.95
N ALA A 18 -1.31 1.34 -1.50
CA ALA A 18 -2.07 0.12 -1.67
C ALA A 18 -3.38 0.12 -0.88
N VAL A 19 -3.33 0.55 0.38
CA VAL A 19 -4.50 0.69 1.26
C VAL A 19 -5.47 1.72 0.70
N GLN A 20 -4.99 2.85 0.19
CA GLN A 20 -5.86 3.85 -0.45
C GLN A 20 -6.64 3.27 -1.63
N GLY A 21 -5.98 2.48 -2.48
CA GLY A 21 -6.63 1.77 -3.60
C GLY A 21 -7.72 0.82 -3.13
N PHE A 22 -7.43 0.03 -2.09
CA PHE A 22 -8.40 -0.87 -1.46
C PHE A 22 -9.58 -0.12 -0.85
N ILE A 23 -9.32 0.93 -0.07
CA ILE A 23 -10.37 1.75 0.55
C ILE A 23 -11.27 2.33 -0.54
N ARG A 24 -10.72 2.84 -1.64
CA ARG A 24 -11.51 3.42 -2.74
C ARG A 24 -12.44 2.38 -3.36
N ALA A 25 -11.94 1.18 -3.62
CA ALA A 25 -12.73 0.09 -4.16
C ALA A 25 -13.84 -0.37 -3.20
N VAL A 26 -13.52 -0.49 -1.91
CA VAL A 26 -14.48 -0.84 -0.84
C VAL A 26 -15.54 0.24 -0.69
N VAL A 27 -15.17 1.53 -0.65
CA VAL A 27 -16.11 2.65 -0.59
C VAL A 27 -17.03 2.68 -1.81
N SER A 28 -16.49 2.41 -3.01
CA SER A 28 -17.30 2.31 -4.23
C SER A 28 -18.35 1.20 -4.13
N MET A 29 -17.99 0.05 -3.55
CA MET A 29 -18.91 -1.05 -3.28
C MET A 29 -20.03 -0.65 -2.31
N PHE A 30 -19.69 0.05 -1.22
CA PHE A 30 -20.70 0.56 -0.26
C PHE A 30 -21.62 1.62 -0.86
N LEU A 31 -21.16 2.36 -1.87
CA LEU A 31 -21.98 3.32 -2.63
C LEU A 31 -22.83 2.65 -3.72
N GLY A 32 -22.88 1.31 -3.77
CA GLY A 32 -23.68 0.55 -4.72
C GLY A 32 -23.11 0.48 -6.15
N LYS A 33 -21.85 0.88 -6.34
CA LYS A 33 -21.14 0.75 -7.62
C LYS A 33 -20.39 -0.57 -7.68
N SER A 34 -20.07 -1.03 -8.89
CA SER A 34 -19.19 -2.19 -9.09
C SER A 34 -17.83 -1.99 -8.42
N LEU A 35 -17.27 -3.09 -7.92
CA LEU A 35 -15.90 -3.17 -7.40
C LEU A 35 -14.92 -2.86 -8.54
N ASP A 36 -14.56 -1.58 -8.65
CA ASP A 36 -13.61 -1.11 -9.64
C ASP A 36 -12.28 -0.79 -8.96
N PHE A 37 -11.31 -1.68 -9.16
CA PHE A 37 -9.93 -1.43 -8.80
C PHE A 37 -9.27 -0.74 -9.98
N SER A 38 -9.30 0.58 -10.05
CA SER A 38 -8.60 1.30 -11.12
C SER A 38 -7.24 1.81 -10.63
N PHE A 39 -6.19 1.51 -11.40
CA PHE A 39 -4.86 2.13 -11.24
C PHE A 39 -4.60 3.00 -12.47
N GLY A 40 -5.18 4.21 -12.48
CA GLY A 40 -5.12 5.11 -13.63
C GLY A 40 -5.86 4.53 -14.84
N SER A 41 -5.13 4.14 -15.88
CA SER A 41 -5.68 3.55 -17.12
C SER A 41 -5.62 2.02 -17.15
N ILE A 42 -5.17 1.36 -16.07
CA ILE A 42 -5.00 -0.09 -16.03
C ILE A 42 -6.36 -0.77 -15.71
N PRO A 43 -6.76 -1.81 -16.48
CA PRO A 43 -7.99 -2.54 -16.21
C PRO A 43 -8.00 -3.24 -14.84
N GLY A 44 -9.17 -3.31 -14.21
CA GLY A 44 -9.32 -3.80 -12.83
C GLY A 44 -8.80 -5.20 -12.57
N SER A 45 -8.86 -6.09 -13.58
CA SER A 45 -8.34 -7.45 -13.51
C SER A 45 -6.83 -7.52 -13.26
N ILE A 46 -6.08 -6.50 -13.70
CA ILE A 46 -4.63 -6.39 -13.54
C ILE A 46 -4.29 -5.49 -12.34
N ALA A 47 -5.10 -4.48 -12.09
CA ALA A 47 -4.88 -3.54 -11.00
C ALA A 47 -4.96 -4.21 -9.61
N LEU A 48 -5.88 -5.14 -9.41
CA LEU A 48 -6.01 -5.88 -8.15
C LEU A 48 -4.72 -6.65 -7.77
N PRO A 49 -4.18 -7.54 -8.61
CA PRO A 49 -2.91 -8.21 -8.30
C PRO A 49 -1.75 -7.22 -8.18
N LEU A 50 -1.76 -6.09 -8.90
CA LEU A 50 -0.76 -5.04 -8.74
C LEU A 50 -0.79 -4.44 -7.33
N TYR A 51 -1.98 -4.07 -6.83
CA TYR A 51 -2.17 -3.53 -5.49
C TYR A 51 -1.75 -4.53 -4.41
N ILE A 52 -2.04 -5.83 -4.61
CA ILE A 52 -1.61 -6.89 -3.69
C ILE A 52 -0.08 -6.99 -3.67
N LEU A 53 0.59 -6.99 -4.82
CA LEU A 53 2.05 -7.01 -4.89
C LEU A 53 2.68 -5.76 -4.24
N LEU A 54 2.06 -4.59 -4.44
CA LEU A 54 2.51 -3.32 -3.85
C LEU A 54 2.34 -3.34 -2.32
N LEU A 55 1.23 -3.89 -1.82
CA LEU A 55 1.00 -4.09 -0.39
C LEU A 55 2.01 -5.07 0.21
N VAL A 56 2.19 -6.24 -0.39
CA VAL A 56 3.11 -7.28 0.10
C VAL A 56 4.54 -6.76 0.11
N SER A 57 4.99 -6.11 -0.97
CA SER A 57 6.32 -5.50 -1.04
C SER A 57 6.51 -4.37 -0.02
N GLY A 58 5.50 -3.52 0.18
CA GLY A 58 5.49 -2.49 1.21
C GLY A 58 5.62 -3.08 2.62
N ILE A 59 4.81 -4.10 2.96
CA ILE A 59 4.88 -4.80 4.25
C ILE A 59 6.25 -5.45 4.44
N ILE A 60 6.80 -6.11 3.42
CA ILE A 60 8.12 -6.74 3.51
C ILE A 60 9.21 -5.68 3.74
N LEU A 61 9.16 -4.54 3.05
CA LEU A 61 10.10 -3.44 3.26
C LEU A 61 10.03 -2.92 4.68
N VAL A 62 8.82 -2.64 5.18
CA VAL A 62 8.62 -2.12 6.54
C VAL A 62 9.05 -3.16 7.58
N SER A 63 8.69 -4.43 7.39
CA SER A 63 9.01 -5.52 8.32
C SER A 63 10.50 -5.88 8.34
N LYS A 64 11.24 -5.61 7.26
CA LYS A 64 12.71 -5.75 7.23
C LYS A 64 13.45 -4.57 7.82
N THR A 65 12.80 -3.43 8.00
CA THR A 65 13.42 -2.26 8.63
C THR A 65 13.32 -2.34 10.15
N LYS A 66 14.34 -1.83 10.85
CA LYS A 66 14.32 -1.76 12.33
C LYS A 66 13.11 -0.92 12.80
N PRO A 67 12.51 -1.25 13.96
CA PRO A 67 11.52 -0.39 14.62
C PRO A 67 12.11 1.01 14.81
N PHE A 68 11.26 2.03 14.98
CA PHE A 68 11.79 3.40 15.01
C PHE A 68 12.69 3.45 16.23
N ASP A 69 13.87 4.09 16.16
CA ASP A 69 14.73 4.22 17.35
C ASP A 69 13.99 4.92 18.52
N ASN A 70 12.83 5.53 18.23
CA ASN A 70 11.89 6.10 19.20
C ASN A 70 10.84 5.13 19.77
N GLU A 71 10.83 3.83 19.43
CA GLU A 71 9.95 2.80 20.03
C GLU A 71 10.59 2.10 21.24
N LYS A 72 11.73 2.60 21.73
CA LYS A 72 12.22 2.31 23.09
C LYS A 72 12.11 3.59 23.93
N LYS A 73 10.90 3.91 24.37
CA LYS A 73 10.74 4.80 25.52
C LYS A 73 9.58 4.35 26.38
#